data_AF-A0A925TLW2-F1
#
_entry.id   AF-A0A925TLW2-F1
#
_cell.length_a   1.000
_cell.length_b   1.000
_cell.length_c   1.000
_cell.angle_alpha   90.00
_cell.angle_beta   90.00
_cell.angle_gamma   90.00
#
_symmetry.space_group_name_H-M   'P 1'
#
loop_
_entity.id
_entity.type
_entity.pdbx_description
1 polymer ?
#
loop_
_entity_poly.entity_id
_entity_poly.type
_entity_poly.pdbx_seq_one_letter_code
_entity_poly.pdbx_strand_id
1 'polypeptide(L)'
;MRTVKLSTVVDDVLAQAGMVLAAVASPDAMKAQVVSFVNRRLREAWEHDTWAELCPTERRWYRPIWDAATTYAEGAEVYYGSDAVADTVAELALDDGVWFLVWADTEGAAGYFSPNSDDMPAAGESPATHPDKWVRLVSMRRYVALDQPGKTEIGEVYRVTFRDPRLRPSNAGRIGFTLSTEGIVPEECAGHSVWVSFRIRPYVFTAADYANNAKVLPYVLSSFVIGAAYADLLRGDDRHEEAGRARADAYNQLYAAADIAGATQEQFTTATAQTY
;
A
#
# COMPACT_ATOMS: atom_id res chain seq x y z
N MET A 1 12.11 5.69 -2.23
CA MET A 1 12.46 4.98 -0.98
C MET A 1 13.71 4.16 -1.22
N ARG A 2 14.75 4.30 -0.37
CA ARG A 2 15.91 3.40 -0.42
C ARG A 2 15.54 2.08 0.27
N THR A 3 16.01 0.97 -0.27
CA THR A 3 15.64 -0.36 0.22
C THR A 3 16.86 -1.27 0.39
N VAL A 4 16.73 -2.27 1.26
CA VAL A 4 17.74 -3.29 1.54
C VAL A 4 17.14 -4.68 1.34
N LYS A 5 17.91 -5.58 0.75
CA LYS A 5 17.49 -6.97 0.55
C LYS A 5 17.46 -7.73 1.87
N LEU A 6 16.53 -8.67 2.01
CA LEU A 6 16.46 -9.54 3.19
C LEU A 6 17.75 -10.33 3.40
N SER A 7 18.40 -10.79 2.32
CA SER A 7 19.64 -11.56 2.44
C SER A 7 20.73 -10.77 3.15
N THR A 8 20.92 -9.50 2.77
CA THR A 8 21.90 -8.60 3.40
C THR A 8 21.59 -8.41 4.88
N VAL A 9 20.32 -8.19 5.25
CA VAL A 9 19.93 -8.02 6.66
C VAL A 9 20.23 -9.27 7.49
N VAL A 10 19.91 -10.47 6.98
CA VAL A 10 20.18 -11.72 7.67
C VAL A 10 21.69 -11.99 7.78
N ASP A 11 22.44 -11.75 6.71
CA ASP A 11 23.89 -11.94 6.69
C ASP A 11 24.58 -10.97 7.66
N ASP A 12 24.13 -9.71 7.75
CA ASP A 12 24.66 -8.72 8.69
C ASP A 12 24.36 -9.10 10.15
N VAL A 13 23.17 -9.63 10.44
CA VAL A 13 22.83 -10.14 11.78
C VAL A 13 23.77 -11.28 12.19
N LEU A 14 24.03 -12.23 11.29
CA LEU A 14 24.93 -13.35 11.56
C LEU A 14 26.39 -12.89 11.68
N ALA A 15 26.81 -11.94 10.84
CA ALA A 15 28.14 -11.36 10.89
C ALA A 15 28.41 -10.66 12.24
N GLN A 16 27.41 -9.94 12.81
CA GLN A 16 27.53 -9.35 14.15
C GLN A 16 27.72 -10.40 15.25
N ALA A 17 27.18 -11.61 15.07
CA ALA A 17 27.40 -12.74 15.96
C ALA A 17 28.72 -13.50 15.70
N GLY A 18 29.51 -13.08 14.71
CA GLY A 18 30.72 -13.79 14.28
C GLY A 18 30.42 -15.12 13.58
N MET A 19 29.21 -15.29 13.06
CA MET A 19 28.78 -16.51 12.36
C MET A 19 28.82 -16.31 10.86
N VAL A 20 29.19 -17.37 10.12
CA VAL A 20 29.05 -17.44 8.66
C VAL A 20 28.00 -18.49 8.37
N LEU A 21 26.93 -18.10 7.66
CA LEU A 21 25.78 -18.98 7.44
C LEU A 21 26.15 -20.36 6.85
N ALA A 22 27.09 -20.38 5.90
CA ALA A 22 27.58 -21.61 5.26
C ALA A 22 28.33 -22.55 6.23
N ALA A 23 28.79 -22.06 7.38
CA ALA A 23 29.49 -22.84 8.39
C ALA A 23 28.57 -23.35 9.52
N VAL A 24 27.30 -22.93 9.55
CA VAL A 24 26.33 -23.39 10.55
C VAL A 24 25.86 -24.80 10.22
N ALA A 25 25.71 -25.67 11.23
CA ALA A 25 25.32 -27.07 11.03
C ALA A 25 23.95 -27.24 10.35
N SER A 26 23.02 -26.30 10.56
CA SER A 26 21.72 -26.24 9.89
C SER A 26 21.46 -24.82 9.38
N PRO A 27 21.96 -24.46 8.18
CA PRO A 27 21.79 -23.11 7.62
C PRO A 27 20.32 -22.72 7.43
N ASP A 28 19.45 -23.69 7.08
CA ASP A 28 18.04 -23.43 6.86
C ASP A 28 17.28 -23.13 8.15
N ALA A 29 17.56 -23.87 9.22
CA ALA A 29 16.96 -23.61 10.53
C ALA A 29 17.42 -22.25 11.09
N MET A 30 18.72 -21.94 10.96
CA MET A 30 19.27 -20.65 11.39
C MET A 30 18.66 -19.49 10.59
N LYS A 31 18.55 -19.60 9.27
CA LYS A 31 17.85 -18.60 8.43
C LYS A 31 16.42 -18.40 8.90
N ALA A 32 15.65 -19.47 9.07
CA ALA A 32 14.25 -19.38 9.48
C ALA A 32 14.10 -18.69 10.85
N GLN A 33 15.00 -19.01 11.80
CA GLN A 33 15.04 -18.37 13.11
C GLN A 33 15.34 -16.86 13.00
N VAL A 34 16.40 -16.47 12.28
CA VAL A 34 16.76 -15.06 12.12
C VAL A 34 15.67 -14.28 11.38
N VAL A 35 15.06 -14.86 10.33
CA VAL A 35 13.92 -14.26 9.63
C VAL A 35 12.73 -14.03 10.57
N SER A 36 12.48 -14.94 11.50
CA SER A 36 11.42 -14.74 12.51
C SER A 36 11.71 -13.54 13.43
N PHE A 37 12.97 -13.34 13.83
CA PHE A 37 13.39 -12.18 14.61
C PHE A 37 13.27 -10.89 13.80
N VAL A 38 13.73 -10.91 12.55
CA VAL A 38 13.60 -9.79 11.61
C VAL A 38 12.14 -9.38 11.43
N ASN A 39 11.21 -10.31 11.21
CA ASN A 39 9.78 -10.01 11.08
C ASN A 39 9.22 -9.32 12.33
N ARG A 40 9.54 -9.84 13.51
CA ARG A 40 9.08 -9.27 14.79
C ARG A 40 9.62 -7.85 14.99
N ARG A 41 10.92 -7.63 14.76
CA ARG A 41 11.57 -6.33 14.93
C ARG A 41 11.19 -5.33 13.85
N LEU A 42 11.01 -5.78 12.61
CA LEU A 42 10.51 -4.93 11.55
C LEU A 42 9.13 -4.40 11.90
N ARG A 43 8.20 -5.26 12.33
CA ARG A 43 6.86 -4.82 12.75
C ARG A 43 6.92 -3.77 13.86
N GLU A 44 7.73 -4.01 14.87
CA GLU A 44 7.94 -3.06 15.97
C GLU A 44 8.46 -1.70 15.47
N ALA A 45 9.49 -1.69 14.62
CA ALA A 45 10.02 -0.46 14.03
C ALA A 45 8.98 0.25 13.16
N TRP A 46 8.22 -0.53 12.38
CA TRP A 46 7.20 -0.05 11.46
C TRP A 46 6.06 0.68 12.17
N GLU A 47 5.67 0.18 13.33
CA GLU A 47 4.61 0.74 14.17
C GLU A 47 5.12 1.87 15.08
N HIS A 48 6.44 1.97 15.30
CA HIS A 48 7.05 2.92 16.22
C HIS A 48 6.73 4.39 15.92
N ASP A 49 6.79 4.78 14.64
CA ASP A 49 6.57 6.16 14.21
C ASP A 49 5.91 6.21 12.82
N THR A 50 5.52 7.41 12.39
CA THR A 50 4.98 7.75 11.09
C THR A 50 6.10 8.06 10.09
N TRP A 51 6.76 7.01 9.64
CA TRP A 51 7.83 7.10 8.64
C TRP A 51 7.30 7.67 7.31
N ALA A 52 7.80 8.84 6.89
CA ALA A 52 7.34 9.49 5.65
C ALA A 52 7.42 8.56 4.43
N GLU A 53 8.47 7.73 4.37
CA GLU A 53 8.69 6.76 3.29
C GLU A 53 7.67 5.62 3.26
N LEU A 54 7.03 5.33 4.39
CA LEU A 54 6.04 4.26 4.55
C LEU A 54 4.61 4.78 4.57
N CYS A 55 4.43 6.10 4.50
CA CYS A 55 3.13 6.77 4.58
C CYS A 55 2.81 7.51 3.26
N PRO A 56 2.76 6.82 2.11
CA PRO A 56 2.47 7.47 0.84
C PRO A 56 1.06 8.09 0.85
N THR A 57 0.90 9.08 -0.02
CA THR A 57 -0.41 9.61 -0.38
C THR A 57 -0.64 9.39 -1.86
N GLU A 58 -1.68 8.64 -2.19
CA GLU A 58 -1.96 8.22 -3.56
C GLU A 58 -3.41 8.50 -3.95
N ARG A 59 -3.62 8.84 -5.22
CA ARG A 59 -4.95 8.90 -5.83
C ARG A 59 -5.47 7.47 -6.03
N ARG A 60 -6.69 7.22 -5.56
CA ARG A 60 -7.38 5.93 -5.60
C ARG A 60 -8.77 6.10 -6.18
N TRP A 61 -9.15 5.20 -7.06
CA TRP A 61 -10.48 5.18 -7.67
C TRP A 61 -11.39 4.20 -6.95
N TYR A 62 -12.69 4.42 -7.04
CA TYR A 62 -13.67 3.48 -6.48
C TYR A 62 -13.70 2.16 -7.26
N ARG A 63 -13.41 2.20 -8.56
CA ARG A 63 -13.27 1.03 -9.42
C ARG A 63 -12.04 1.15 -10.32
N PRO A 64 -11.53 0.04 -10.87
CA PRO A 64 -10.50 0.08 -11.91
C PRO A 64 -10.92 1.00 -13.06
N ILE A 65 -9.94 1.73 -13.60
CA ILE A 65 -10.12 2.45 -14.86
C ILE A 65 -10.28 1.43 -15.98
N TRP A 66 -11.21 1.69 -16.90
CA TRP A 66 -11.38 0.87 -18.10
C TRP A 66 -10.10 0.90 -18.93
N ASP A 67 -9.66 -0.29 -19.33
CA ASP A 67 -8.49 -0.54 -20.15
C ASP A 67 -8.90 -1.42 -21.32
N ALA A 68 -8.70 -0.90 -22.53
CA ALA A 68 -8.97 -1.60 -23.78
C ALA A 68 -8.24 -2.95 -23.88
N ALA A 69 -7.07 -3.09 -23.23
CA ALA A 69 -6.29 -4.32 -23.25
C ALA A 69 -6.80 -5.39 -22.26
N THR A 70 -7.71 -5.04 -21.36
CA THR A 70 -8.18 -5.91 -20.29
C THR A 70 -9.51 -6.59 -20.68
N THR A 71 -9.56 -7.92 -20.61
CA THR A 71 -10.82 -8.67 -20.63
C THR A 71 -11.43 -8.64 -19.22
N TYR A 72 -12.64 -8.11 -19.10
CA TYR A 72 -13.35 -8.03 -17.83
C TYR A 72 -14.27 -9.24 -17.63
N ALA A 73 -14.40 -9.69 -16.39
CA ALA A 73 -15.37 -10.71 -16.03
C ALA A 73 -16.80 -10.15 -16.01
N GLU A 74 -17.79 -11.04 -16.17
CA GLU A 74 -19.20 -10.71 -15.97
C GLU A 74 -19.42 -10.05 -14.59
N GLY A 75 -20.20 -8.96 -14.55
CA GLY A 75 -20.44 -8.19 -13.33
C GLY A 75 -19.28 -7.32 -12.85
N ALA A 76 -18.19 -7.23 -13.61
CA ALA A 76 -17.13 -6.28 -13.29
C ALA A 76 -17.63 -4.83 -13.41
N GLU A 77 -17.33 -4.02 -12.41
CA GLU A 77 -17.60 -2.58 -12.42
C GLU A 77 -16.33 -1.82 -12.79
N VAL A 78 -16.41 -0.93 -13.77
CA VAL A 78 -15.27 -0.13 -14.25
C VAL A 78 -15.62 1.34 -14.37
N TYR A 79 -14.60 2.20 -14.23
CA TYR A 79 -14.70 3.62 -14.53
C TYR A 79 -14.33 3.88 -15.99
N TYR A 80 -15.27 4.38 -16.79
CA TYR A 80 -15.00 4.77 -18.18
C TYR A 80 -14.90 6.30 -18.28
N GLY A 81 -13.66 6.80 -18.34
CA GLY A 81 -13.36 8.23 -18.46
C GLY A 81 -11.87 8.46 -18.69
N SER A 82 -11.51 9.60 -19.28
CA SER A 82 -10.10 9.95 -19.46
C SER A 82 -9.49 10.33 -18.10
N ASP A 83 -8.29 9.83 -17.81
CA ASP A 83 -7.50 10.20 -16.62
C ASP A 83 -7.20 11.71 -16.49
N ALA A 84 -7.49 12.46 -17.55
CA ALA A 84 -7.14 13.86 -17.79
C ALA A 84 -7.99 14.91 -17.04
N VAL A 85 -8.81 14.52 -16.05
CA VAL A 85 -9.50 15.49 -15.18
C VAL A 85 -8.42 16.26 -14.42
N ALA A 86 -8.19 17.50 -14.85
CA ALA A 86 -7.13 18.36 -14.37
C ALA A 86 -7.44 18.82 -12.94
N ASP A 87 -6.40 19.02 -12.11
CA ASP A 87 -6.47 19.55 -10.73
C ASP A 87 -7.05 20.98 -10.61
N THR A 88 -7.73 21.48 -11.64
CA THR A 88 -8.37 22.79 -11.68
C THR A 88 -9.72 22.79 -10.97
N VAL A 89 -9.93 23.79 -10.12
CA VAL A 89 -11.08 23.96 -9.21
C VAL A 89 -12.42 24.16 -9.94
N ALA A 90 -12.43 24.18 -11.27
CA ALA A 90 -13.62 24.43 -12.10
C ALA A 90 -14.47 23.18 -12.39
N GLU A 91 -14.00 21.97 -12.09
CA GLU A 91 -14.68 20.69 -12.37
C GLU A 91 -15.44 20.12 -11.15
N LEU A 92 -16.21 20.96 -10.47
CA LEU A 92 -17.37 20.49 -9.69
C LEU A 92 -18.63 20.35 -10.59
N ALA A 93 -18.49 20.67 -11.88
CA ALA A 93 -19.45 20.24 -12.88
C ALA A 93 -19.33 18.72 -13.04
N LEU A 94 -20.46 18.05 -12.86
CA LEU A 94 -20.70 16.62 -13.02
C LEU A 94 -20.54 16.18 -14.50
N ASP A 95 -19.42 16.49 -15.16
CA ASP A 95 -19.22 16.13 -16.56
C ASP A 95 -18.80 14.67 -16.71
N ASP A 96 -19.78 13.89 -17.17
CA ASP A 96 -19.72 12.74 -18.08
C ASP A 96 -18.94 11.47 -17.73
N GLY A 97 -18.28 11.41 -16.57
CA GLY A 97 -17.76 10.15 -16.04
C GLY A 97 -18.89 9.17 -15.67
N VAL A 98 -19.28 8.29 -16.59
CA VAL A 98 -20.32 7.29 -16.37
C VAL A 98 -19.71 5.99 -15.85
N TRP A 99 -20.26 5.46 -14.76
CA TRP A 99 -19.91 4.14 -14.26
C TRP A 99 -20.67 3.08 -15.05
N PHE A 100 -19.96 2.04 -15.46
CA PHE A 100 -20.57 0.93 -16.19
C PHE A 100 -20.35 -0.38 -15.43
N LEU A 101 -21.37 -1.21 -15.44
CA LEU A 101 -21.33 -2.62 -15.10
C LEU A 101 -21.21 -3.41 -16.39
N VAL A 102 -20.23 -4.30 -16.48
CA VAL A 102 -20.23 -5.36 -17.48
C VAL A 102 -21.46 -6.21 -17.18
N TRP A 103 -22.39 -6.27 -18.13
CA TRP A 103 -23.72 -6.87 -17.93
C TRP A 103 -23.61 -8.18 -17.17
N ALA A 104 -24.36 -8.30 -16.07
CA ALA A 104 -24.52 -9.53 -15.31
C ALA A 104 -25.99 -9.89 -15.34
N ASP A 105 -26.29 -11.18 -15.49
CA ASP A 105 -27.64 -11.74 -15.39
C ASP A 105 -28.25 -11.44 -14.01
N THR A 106 -28.76 -10.22 -13.79
CA THR A 106 -29.64 -9.95 -12.66
C THR A 106 -31.03 -10.47 -13.01
N GLU A 107 -31.33 -11.69 -12.55
CA GLU A 107 -32.68 -12.24 -12.45
C GLU A 107 -33.58 -11.24 -11.70
N GLY A 108 -34.26 -10.39 -12.46
CA GLY A 108 -35.02 -9.25 -11.93
C GLY A 108 -35.44 -8.28 -13.02
N ALA A 109 -34.68 -8.20 -14.12
CA ALA A 109 -35.19 -7.66 -15.38
C ALA A 109 -36.06 -8.73 -16.07
N ALA A 110 -37.37 -8.66 -15.89
CA ALA A 110 -38.31 -9.54 -16.57
C ALA A 110 -38.22 -9.33 -18.09
N GLY A 111 -37.45 -10.19 -18.77
CA GLY A 111 -37.45 -10.29 -20.22
C GLY A 111 -36.06 -10.55 -20.81
N TYR A 112 -35.77 -11.84 -21.06
CA TYR A 112 -34.87 -12.39 -22.08
C TYR A 112 -33.47 -11.75 -22.20
N PHE A 113 -32.42 -12.50 -21.87
CA PHE A 113 -31.55 -13.18 -22.84
C PHE A 113 -30.57 -14.07 -22.04
N SER A 114 -30.28 -15.28 -22.51
CA SER A 114 -29.21 -16.11 -21.93
C SER A 114 -27.89 -15.60 -22.47
N PRO A 115 -26.82 -15.48 -21.66
CA PRO A 115 -25.52 -15.03 -22.14
C PRO A 115 -24.96 -16.10 -23.09
N ASN A 116 -24.93 -15.79 -24.38
CA ASN A 116 -23.91 -16.38 -25.22
C ASN A 116 -22.61 -15.63 -24.94
N SER A 117 -21.48 -16.32 -24.96
CA SER A 117 -20.15 -15.72 -24.76
C SER A 117 -19.81 -14.58 -25.74
N ASP A 118 -20.61 -14.43 -26.81
CA ASP A 118 -20.48 -13.37 -27.81
C ASP A 118 -21.00 -12.00 -27.32
N ASP A 119 -21.81 -11.97 -26.25
CA ASP A 119 -22.41 -10.74 -25.70
C ASP A 119 -21.51 -10.05 -24.65
N MET A 120 -20.42 -10.70 -24.21
CA MET A 120 -19.44 -10.06 -23.33
C MET A 120 -18.59 -9.04 -24.10
N PRO A 121 -18.20 -7.90 -23.49
CA PRO A 121 -17.30 -6.96 -24.12
C PRO A 121 -15.93 -7.60 -24.33
N ALA A 122 -15.49 -7.68 -25.59
CA ALA A 122 -14.16 -8.14 -25.95
C ALA A 122 -13.11 -7.04 -25.68
N ALA A 123 -11.83 -7.43 -25.66
CA ALA A 123 -10.74 -6.45 -25.56
C ALA A 123 -10.84 -5.42 -26.70
N GLY A 124 -10.82 -4.14 -26.34
CA GLY A 124 -10.99 -3.01 -27.26
C GLY A 124 -12.44 -2.51 -27.42
N GLU A 125 -13.44 -3.27 -26.98
CA GLU A 125 -14.84 -2.83 -27.02
C GLU A 125 -15.14 -1.90 -25.83
N SER A 126 -15.60 -0.69 -26.14
CA SER A 126 -15.93 0.32 -25.12
C SER A 126 -17.45 0.53 -25.00
N PRO A 127 -17.92 1.09 -23.87
CA PRO A 127 -19.31 1.53 -23.73
C PRO A 127 -19.78 2.51 -24.81
N ALA A 128 -18.86 3.29 -25.40
CA ALA A 128 -19.18 4.23 -26.46
C ALA A 128 -19.45 3.53 -27.81
N THR A 129 -18.75 2.43 -28.09
CA THR A 129 -18.84 1.68 -29.35
C THR A 129 -19.84 0.52 -29.30
N HIS A 130 -20.08 -0.05 -28.10
CA HIS A 130 -20.92 -1.24 -27.90
C HIS A 130 -21.87 -1.06 -26.71
N PRO A 131 -22.75 -0.04 -26.70
CA PRO A 131 -23.58 0.30 -25.55
C PRO A 131 -24.54 -0.82 -25.10
N ASP A 132 -24.81 -1.79 -25.95
CA ASP A 132 -25.59 -3.00 -25.70
C ASP A 132 -24.91 -3.99 -24.73
N LYS A 133 -23.57 -3.93 -24.63
CA LYS A 133 -22.77 -4.81 -23.76
C LYS A 133 -22.50 -4.23 -22.36
N TRP A 134 -22.94 -3.00 -22.10
CA TRP A 134 -22.62 -2.25 -20.89
C TRP A 134 -23.87 -1.64 -20.26
N VAL A 135 -24.04 -1.84 -18.96
CA VAL A 135 -25.14 -1.20 -18.21
C VAL A 135 -24.59 0.00 -17.46
N ARG A 136 -25.17 1.18 -17.71
CA ARG A 136 -24.89 2.37 -16.90
C ARG A 136 -25.38 2.16 -15.47
N LEU A 137 -24.48 2.29 -14.50
CA LEU A 137 -24.82 2.26 -13.08
C LEU A 137 -25.43 3.59 -12.66
N VAL A 138 -26.66 3.54 -12.14
CA VAL A 138 -27.38 4.71 -11.58
C VAL A 138 -27.04 4.96 -10.12
N SER A 139 -26.60 3.93 -9.42
CA SER A 139 -26.07 4.00 -8.06
C SER A 139 -24.99 2.93 -7.91
N MET A 140 -23.96 3.23 -7.13
CA MET A 140 -22.94 2.25 -6.78
C MET A 140 -22.49 2.47 -5.36
N ARG A 141 -22.12 1.39 -4.67
CA ARG A 141 -21.46 1.48 -3.39
C ARG A 141 -20.02 1.96 -3.61
N ARG A 142 -19.71 3.14 -3.10
CA ARG A 142 -18.38 3.75 -3.23
C ARG A 142 -17.47 3.23 -2.14
N TYR A 143 -16.47 2.47 -2.55
CA TYR A 143 -15.39 2.05 -1.68
C TYR A 143 -14.08 2.04 -2.46
N VAL A 144 -12.97 2.25 -1.76
CA VAL A 144 -11.62 2.03 -2.27
C VAL A 144 -11.13 0.70 -1.74
N ALA A 145 -10.92 -0.26 -2.64
CA ALA A 145 -10.32 -1.55 -2.31
C ALA A 145 -8.91 -1.33 -1.71
N LEU A 146 -8.56 -2.12 -0.70
CA LEU A 146 -7.24 -2.04 -0.06
C LEU A 146 -6.12 -2.54 -0.98
N ASP A 147 -6.43 -3.51 -1.83
CA ASP A 147 -5.57 -4.00 -2.89
C ASP A 147 -6.14 -3.57 -4.24
N GLN A 148 -5.35 -2.85 -5.03
CA GLN A 148 -5.73 -2.39 -6.36
C GLN A 148 -4.58 -2.73 -7.32
N PRO A 149 -4.86 -3.36 -8.48
CA PRO A 149 -3.83 -3.68 -9.45
C PRO A 149 -2.98 -2.46 -9.84
N GLY A 150 -1.66 -2.63 -9.83
CA GLY A 150 -0.71 -1.56 -10.16
C GLY A 150 -0.57 -0.46 -9.10
N LYS A 151 -1.19 -0.60 -7.93
CA LYS A 151 -1.07 0.33 -6.80
C LYS A 151 -0.46 -0.36 -5.58
N THR A 152 0.03 0.44 -4.65
CA THR A 152 0.56 -0.07 -3.38
C THR A 152 -0.58 -0.63 -2.53
N GLU A 153 -0.37 -1.76 -1.85
CA GLU A 153 -1.37 -2.28 -0.93
C GLU A 153 -1.56 -1.32 0.26
N ILE A 154 -2.81 -1.00 0.57
CA ILE A 154 -3.17 -0.09 1.66
C ILE A 154 -3.16 -0.87 2.98
N GLY A 155 -2.35 -0.41 3.94
CA GLY A 155 -2.35 -0.89 5.32
C GLY A 155 -3.28 -0.05 6.20
N GLU A 156 -2.70 0.80 7.03
CA GLU A 156 -3.43 1.64 7.98
C GLU A 156 -3.78 3.00 7.34
N VAL A 157 -5.05 3.38 7.35
CA VAL A 157 -5.51 4.62 6.69
C VAL A 157 -5.50 5.78 7.67
N TYR A 158 -4.82 6.87 7.32
CA TYR A 158 -4.75 8.08 8.16
C TYR A 158 -5.71 9.17 7.71
N ARG A 159 -5.84 9.35 6.40
CA ARG A 159 -6.57 10.48 5.84
C ARG A 159 -7.11 10.14 4.47
N VAL A 160 -8.33 10.58 4.22
CA VAL A 160 -8.97 10.58 2.90
C VAL A 160 -9.31 12.04 2.57
N THR A 161 -8.92 12.52 1.39
CA THR A 161 -9.16 13.90 0.94
C THR A 161 -9.70 13.97 -0.49
N PHE A 162 -10.44 15.04 -0.78
CA PHE A 162 -10.95 15.34 -2.12
C PHE A 162 -9.81 15.69 -3.09
N ARG A 163 -8.83 16.46 -2.62
CA ARG A 163 -7.71 16.97 -3.41
C ARG A 163 -6.38 16.42 -2.90
N ASP A 164 -5.33 16.54 -3.71
CA ASP A 164 -3.98 16.16 -3.30
C ASP A 164 -3.55 17.03 -2.11
N PRO A 165 -3.38 16.43 -0.91
CA PRO A 165 -3.00 17.18 0.28
C PRO A 165 -1.56 17.70 0.21
N ARG A 166 -0.74 17.21 -0.74
CA ARG A 166 0.64 17.67 -0.96
C ARG A 166 0.66 19.02 -1.69
N LEU A 167 -0.27 19.25 -2.60
CA LEU A 167 -0.41 20.52 -3.32
C LEU A 167 -1.19 21.55 -2.51
N ARG A 168 -2.16 21.11 -1.70
CA ARG A 168 -3.08 21.98 -0.93
C ARG A 168 -3.24 21.51 0.52
N PRO A 169 -2.21 21.60 1.37
CA PRO A 169 -2.24 21.03 2.72
C PRO A 169 -3.35 21.61 3.62
N SER A 170 -3.66 22.90 3.48
CA SER A 170 -4.69 23.58 4.29
C SER A 170 -6.12 23.40 3.79
N ASN A 171 -6.31 23.04 2.52
CA ASN A 171 -7.63 22.95 1.87
C ASN A 171 -7.73 21.74 0.93
N ALA A 172 -7.21 20.61 1.38
CA ALA A 172 -7.32 19.33 0.68
C ALA A 172 -8.77 18.81 0.67
N GLY A 173 -9.62 19.32 1.57
CA GLY A 173 -10.98 18.86 1.80
C GLY A 173 -10.96 17.45 2.41
N ARG A 174 -10.90 17.36 3.73
CA ARG A 174 -10.88 16.07 4.44
C ARG A 174 -12.26 15.43 4.37
N ILE A 175 -12.30 14.13 4.09
CA ILE A 175 -13.53 13.34 4.02
C ILE A 175 -13.53 12.36 5.20
N GLY A 176 -14.66 12.25 5.89
CA GLY A 176 -14.89 11.17 6.86
C GLY A 176 -14.91 9.81 6.14
N PHE A 177 -14.47 8.74 6.81
CA PHE A 177 -14.50 7.42 6.20
C PHE A 177 -14.71 6.34 7.24
N THR A 178 -15.27 5.22 6.79
CA THR A 178 -15.37 3.99 7.58
C THR A 178 -14.59 2.87 6.88
N LEU A 179 -14.04 1.94 7.65
CA LEU A 179 -13.43 0.73 7.12
C LEU A 179 -14.47 -0.38 7.09
N SER A 180 -14.60 -1.04 5.94
CA SER A 180 -15.50 -2.17 5.71
C SER A 180 -14.71 -3.38 5.20
N THR A 181 -15.39 -4.51 5.02
CA THR A 181 -14.79 -5.72 4.40
C THR A 181 -14.35 -5.50 2.95
N GLU A 182 -14.96 -4.54 2.24
CA GLU A 182 -14.62 -4.19 0.86
C GLU A 182 -13.45 -3.19 0.78
N GLY A 183 -13.16 -2.49 1.89
CA GLY A 183 -12.13 -1.46 1.97
C GLY A 183 -12.65 -0.16 2.56
N ILE A 184 -12.12 0.97 2.09
CA ILE A 184 -12.39 2.30 2.63
C ILE A 184 -13.68 2.83 2.03
N VAL A 185 -14.68 3.15 2.85
CA VAL A 185 -15.95 3.74 2.41
C VAL A 185 -15.98 5.22 2.83
N PRO A 186 -15.77 6.17 1.91
CA PRO A 186 -15.90 7.58 2.22
C PRO A 186 -17.35 7.95 2.55
N GLU A 187 -17.55 8.81 3.55
CA GLU A 187 -18.86 9.28 3.99
C GLU A 187 -19.48 10.29 3.02
N GLU A 188 -18.65 11.02 2.28
CA GLU A 188 -19.07 12.06 1.34
C GLU A 188 -18.69 11.73 -0.11
N CYS A 189 -19.45 12.29 -1.05
CA CYS A 189 -19.28 12.12 -2.48
C CYS A 189 -18.02 12.85 -2.99
N ALA A 190 -16.89 12.15 -3.12
CA ALA A 190 -15.65 12.70 -3.63
C ALA A 190 -15.39 12.38 -5.10
N GLY A 191 -16.29 12.85 -5.97
CA GLY A 191 -16.17 12.63 -7.41
C GLY A 191 -16.03 11.15 -7.75
N HIS A 192 -15.00 10.80 -8.52
CA HIS A 192 -14.70 9.42 -8.95
C HIS A 192 -13.45 8.81 -8.30
N SER A 193 -12.69 9.62 -7.57
CA SER A 193 -11.44 9.22 -6.94
C SER A 193 -11.19 10.04 -5.68
N VAL A 194 -10.50 9.44 -4.73
CA VAL A 194 -10.05 10.11 -3.50
C VAL A 194 -8.54 10.04 -3.40
N TRP A 195 -7.96 10.99 -2.68
CA TRP A 195 -6.57 10.89 -2.23
C TRP A 195 -6.56 10.19 -0.88
N VAL A 196 -5.77 9.13 -0.77
CA VAL A 196 -5.65 8.34 0.46
C VAL A 196 -4.21 8.44 0.96
N SER A 197 -4.05 8.94 2.17
CA SER A 197 -2.81 8.86 2.94
C SER A 197 -2.91 7.65 3.87
N PHE A 198 -1.98 6.72 3.73
CA PHE A 198 -2.00 5.46 4.46
C PHE A 198 -0.59 4.97 4.73
N ARG A 199 -0.43 4.12 5.76
CA ARG A 199 0.77 3.35 6.00
C ARG A 199 0.75 2.08 5.16
N ILE A 200 1.84 1.79 4.47
CA ILE A 200 2.03 0.53 3.74
C ILE A 200 2.00 -0.64 4.75
N ARG A 201 1.39 -1.76 4.37
CA ARG A 201 1.37 -2.96 5.21
C ARG A 201 2.80 -3.50 5.40
N PRO A 202 3.23 -3.84 6.63
CA PRO A 202 4.54 -4.45 6.82
C PRO A 202 4.63 -5.80 6.08
N TYR A 203 5.73 -6.03 5.39
CA TYR A 203 5.98 -7.32 4.77
C TYR A 203 6.25 -8.39 5.82
N VAL A 204 5.66 -9.57 5.62
CA VAL A 204 6.05 -10.78 6.34
C VAL A 204 6.99 -11.57 5.44
N PHE A 205 8.24 -11.70 5.88
CA PHE A 205 9.25 -12.48 5.19
C PHE A 205 9.15 -13.96 5.56
N THR A 206 9.49 -14.80 4.59
CA THR A 206 9.65 -16.24 4.73
C THR A 206 11.10 -16.63 4.45
N ALA A 207 11.49 -17.86 4.80
CA ALA A 207 12.83 -18.35 4.45
C ALA A 207 13.06 -18.38 2.92
N ALA A 208 12.00 -18.56 2.11
CA ALA A 208 12.10 -18.51 0.65
C ALA A 208 12.42 -17.10 0.11
N ASP A 209 11.96 -16.06 0.81
CA ASP A 209 12.22 -14.67 0.43
C ASP A 209 13.73 -14.32 0.53
N TYR A 210 14.49 -15.00 1.39
CA TYR A 210 15.94 -14.82 1.52
C TYR A 210 16.68 -15.17 0.23
N ALA A 211 16.30 -16.28 -0.42
CA ALA A 211 16.96 -16.73 -1.65
C ALA A 211 16.55 -15.89 -2.87
N ASN A 212 15.27 -15.55 -2.96
CA ASN A 212 14.72 -14.90 -4.14
C ASN A 212 14.89 -13.38 -4.14
N ASN A 213 15.17 -12.77 -2.98
CA ASN A 213 15.28 -11.31 -2.82
C ASN A 213 14.07 -10.55 -3.39
N ALA A 214 12.90 -11.18 -3.42
CA ALA A 214 11.69 -10.62 -4.02
C ALA A 214 11.09 -9.49 -3.17
N LYS A 215 11.30 -9.55 -1.85
CA LYS A 215 10.84 -8.53 -0.90
C LYS A 215 12.04 -7.78 -0.31
N VAL A 216 11.83 -6.51 -0.01
CA VAL A 216 12.87 -5.61 0.48
C VAL A 216 12.41 -4.87 1.73
N LEU A 217 13.36 -4.52 2.60
CA LEU A 217 13.13 -3.72 3.80
C LEU A 217 13.39 -2.23 3.49
N PRO A 218 12.66 -1.31 4.11
CA PRO A 218 13.00 0.12 4.08
C PRO A 218 14.37 0.35 4.72
N TYR A 219 15.24 1.11 4.04
CA TYR A 219 16.59 1.39 4.53
C TYR A 219 16.58 2.12 5.88
N VAL A 220 15.63 3.02 6.11
CA VAL A 220 15.51 3.76 7.39
C VAL A 220 15.33 2.84 8.60
N LEU A 221 14.74 1.65 8.40
CA LEU A 221 14.49 0.69 9.47
C LEU A 221 15.58 -0.40 9.59
N SER A 222 16.44 -0.56 8.57
CA SER A 222 17.31 -1.73 8.51
C SER A 222 18.32 -1.79 9.65
N SER A 223 18.92 -0.66 10.06
CA SER A 223 19.91 -0.63 11.14
C SER A 223 19.32 -1.07 12.48
N PHE A 224 18.13 -0.58 12.83
CA PHE A 224 17.40 -1.04 14.02
C PHE A 224 17.08 -2.53 13.94
N VAL A 225 16.53 -2.98 12.80
CA VAL A 225 16.13 -4.38 12.63
C VAL A 225 17.32 -5.33 12.77
N ILE A 226 18.47 -4.99 12.18
CA ILE A 226 19.71 -5.77 12.31
C ILE A 226 20.13 -5.84 13.78
N GLY A 227 20.31 -4.70 14.45
CA GLY A 227 20.78 -4.68 15.84
C GLY A 227 19.82 -5.36 16.82
N ALA A 228 18.51 -5.18 16.65
CA ALA A 228 17.50 -5.77 17.51
C ALA A 228 17.32 -7.27 17.25
N ALA A 229 17.44 -7.74 16.00
CA ALA A 229 17.42 -9.16 15.69
C ALA A 229 18.70 -9.86 16.20
N TYR A 230 19.86 -9.22 16.10
CA TYR A 230 21.10 -9.70 16.72
C TYR A 230 20.96 -9.82 18.24
N ALA A 231 20.35 -8.83 18.90
CA ALA A 231 20.06 -8.91 20.34
C ALA A 231 19.15 -10.11 20.69
N ASP A 232 18.21 -10.49 19.81
CA ASP A 232 17.37 -11.67 20.02
C ASP A 232 18.13 -12.98 19.81
N LEU A 233 19.05 -13.03 18.84
CA LEU A 233 19.95 -14.15 18.65
C LEU A 233 20.83 -14.39 19.89
N LEU A 234 21.46 -13.33 20.42
CA LEU A 234 22.25 -13.41 21.65
C LEU A 234 21.45 -13.93 22.86
N ARG A 235 20.16 -13.62 22.96
CA ARG A 235 19.29 -14.18 24.03
C ARG A 235 19.07 -15.68 23.86
N GLY A 236 19.00 -16.16 22.61
CA GLY A 236 18.89 -17.59 22.33
C GLY A 236 20.15 -18.38 22.75
N ASP A 237 21.30 -17.70 22.80
CA ASP A 237 22.58 -18.24 23.24
C ASP A 237 22.89 -17.94 24.73
N ASP A 238 21.89 -17.55 25.53
CA ASP A 238 22.01 -17.20 26.95
C ASP A 238 22.96 -16.01 27.27
N ARG A 239 23.32 -15.18 26.28
CA ARG A 239 24.17 -13.99 26.44
C ARG A 239 23.35 -12.74 26.80
N HIS A 240 22.62 -12.80 27.90
CA HIS A 240 21.61 -11.79 28.24
C HIS A 240 22.15 -10.36 28.44
N GLU A 241 23.33 -10.17 29.05
CA GLU A 241 23.91 -8.85 29.27
C GLU A 241 24.29 -8.16 27.95
N GLU A 242 24.90 -8.94 27.04
CA GLU A 242 25.26 -8.47 25.70
C GLU A 242 24.03 -8.17 24.86
N ALA A 243 23.02 -9.03 24.93
CA ALA A 243 21.72 -8.79 24.30
C ALA A 243 21.04 -7.52 24.84
N GLY A 244 21.24 -7.20 26.12
CA GLY A 244 20.76 -5.95 26.73
C GLY A 244 21.40 -4.72 26.07
N ARG A 245 22.72 -4.73 25.95
CA ARG A 245 23.49 -3.64 25.31
C ARG A 245 23.15 -3.47 23.83
N ALA A 246 23.19 -4.56 23.06
CA ALA A 246 22.86 -4.54 21.63
C ALA A 246 21.43 -4.03 21.38
N ARG A 247 20.47 -4.41 22.24
CA ARG A 247 19.12 -3.87 22.17
C ARG A 247 19.10 -2.37 22.44
N ALA A 248 19.73 -1.90 23.53
CA ALA A 248 19.74 -0.47 23.85
C ALA A 248 20.29 0.37 22.69
N ASP A 249 21.40 -0.07 22.09
CA ASP A 249 22.00 0.60 20.93
C ASP A 249 21.07 0.63 19.71
N ALA A 250 20.37 -0.47 19.44
CA ALA A 250 19.38 -0.51 18.35
C ALA A 250 18.27 0.52 18.56
N TYR A 251 17.69 0.63 19.77
CA TYR A 251 16.65 1.62 20.04
C TYR A 251 17.18 3.06 19.94
N ASN A 252 18.41 3.33 20.38
CA ASN A 252 19.02 4.64 20.18
C ASN A 252 19.07 5.01 18.68
N GLN A 253 19.35 4.06 17.80
CA GLN A 253 19.30 4.26 16.35
C GLN A 253 17.88 4.48 15.84
N LEU A 254 16.90 3.74 16.36
CA LEU A 254 15.49 3.91 15.98
C LEU A 254 14.97 5.30 16.34
N TYR A 255 15.26 5.76 17.57
CA TYR A 255 14.88 7.10 18.02
C TYR A 255 15.57 8.19 17.21
N ALA A 256 16.87 8.06 16.94
CA ALA A 256 17.58 9.01 16.09
C ALA A 256 17.00 9.06 14.66
N ALA A 257 16.59 7.91 14.11
CA ALA A 257 15.94 7.86 12.79
C ALA A 257 14.54 8.51 12.80
N ALA A 258 13.77 8.28 13.86
CA ALA A 258 12.45 8.90 14.08
C ALA A 258 12.57 10.42 14.17
N ASP A 259 13.52 10.93 14.96
CA ASP A 259 13.78 12.38 15.09
C ASP A 259 14.12 13.03 13.74
N ILE A 260 14.96 12.37 12.93
CA ILE A 260 15.30 12.85 11.58
C ILE A 260 14.06 12.85 10.67
N ALA A 261 13.25 11.80 10.74
CA ALA A 261 12.03 11.68 9.95
C ALA A 261 10.99 12.76 10.33
N GLY A 262 10.82 13.04 11.62
CA GLY A 262 9.96 14.11 12.11
C GLY A 262 10.45 15.49 11.65
N ALA A 263 11.74 15.78 11.82
CA ALA A 263 12.33 17.07 11.42
C ALA A 263 12.21 17.33 9.90
N THR A 264 12.37 16.30 9.07
CA THR A 264 12.19 16.45 7.62
C THR A 264 10.74 16.73 7.25
N GLN A 265 9.75 16.11 7.91
CA GLN A 265 8.34 16.41 7.67
C GLN A 265 7.99 17.86 8.00
N GLU A 266 8.50 18.41 9.12
CA GLU A 266 8.28 19.81 9.51
C GLU A 266 8.91 20.83 8.55
N GLN A 267 10.07 20.51 7.97
CA GLN A 267 10.69 21.35 6.94
C GLN A 267 9.83 21.44 5.68
N PHE A 268 9.23 20.32 5.25
CA PHE A 268 8.33 20.32 4.09
C PHE A 268 7.05 21.10 4.35
N THR A 269 6.46 21.01 5.54
CA THR A 269 5.26 21.79 5.87
C THR A 269 5.57 23.29 5.90
N THR A 270 6.74 23.68 6.41
CA THR A 270 7.16 25.09 6.49
C THR A 270 7.53 25.67 5.13
N ALA A 271 8.29 24.95 4.30
CA ALA A 271 8.66 25.42 2.96
C ALA A 271 7.43 25.63 2.06
N THR A 272 6.44 24.73 2.15
CA THR A 272 5.20 24.84 1.39
C THR A 272 4.37 26.06 1.81
N ALA A 273 4.43 26.46 3.08
CA ALA A 273 3.72 27.64 3.59
C ALA A 273 4.31 28.97 3.12
N GLN A 274 5.60 29.02 2.75
CA GLN A 274 6.29 30.25 2.33
C GLN A 274 6.21 30.55 0.82
N THR A 275 5.68 29.63 0.01
CA THR A 275 5.66 29.76 -1.46
C THR A 275 4.36 30.35 -2.00
N TYR A 276 3.53 30.95 -1.15
CA TYR A 276 2.26 31.60 -1.48
C TYR A 276 2.23 33.03 -0.93
#